data_AF-A0A9D5GU73-F1
#
_entry.id   AF-A0A9D5GU73-F1
#
_cell.length_a   1.000
_cell.length_b   1.000
_cell.length_c   1.000
_cell.angle_alpha   90.00
_cell.angle_beta   90.00
_cell.angle_gamma   90.00
#
_symmetry.space_group_name_H-M   'P 1'
#
loop_
_entity.id
_entity.type
_entity.pdbx_description
1 polymer ?
#
loop_
_entity_poly.entity_id
_entity_poly.type
_entity_poly.pdbx_seq_one_letter_code
_entity_poly.pdbx_strand_id
1 'polypeptide(L)'
;MGRISFRDVAGEAIRRGYRRLATDLGGPLRSLNLRSHAIGQFRDIQITNFSGRKATHDRLLNGHFIYAGQELDIGTQGDPWIIQAPSEHFAFWLHSFEWIDDLLYGQNKQAVIRARYLVDRWIEIFGGWNAYAWDNDILAARLFNWTKHWTPVMSTDDPGDPAAKRRGNIERQLKRLRNTFGRTPPGMHRLRAAVSLALGGILVPGDPDKFLNRGLDWLDTEVNTQILADGGHISRSPAHTVQALHLLICLDEALNGSGIEPTRSFQRALERLHRLVPFFMYQDAQLACFNGSGQEYPSFLQALIKHAAEPAKPLTYCPHTGYQRISLGDTL
;
A
#
# COMPACT_ATOMS: atom_id res chain seq x y z
N MET A 1 -7.30 -19.33 -23.16
CA MET A 1 -7.39 -19.16 -21.69
C MET A 1 -7.20 -20.52 -21.04
N GLY A 2 -6.01 -20.80 -20.52
CA GLY A 2 -5.75 -22.06 -19.82
C GLY A 2 -6.47 -22.05 -18.47
N ARG A 3 -7.34 -23.04 -18.23
CA ARG A 3 -7.99 -23.23 -16.93
C ARG A 3 -6.91 -23.52 -15.90
N ILE A 4 -6.86 -22.73 -14.83
CA ILE A 4 -6.01 -22.99 -13.67
C ILE A 4 -6.46 -24.32 -13.08
N SER A 5 -5.55 -25.30 -13.05
CA SER A 5 -5.85 -26.63 -12.54
C SER A 5 -5.99 -26.60 -11.02
N PHE A 6 -6.82 -27.47 -10.46
CA PHE A 6 -6.86 -27.70 -9.01
C PHE A 6 -5.46 -27.99 -8.43
N ARG A 7 -4.57 -28.60 -9.24
CA ARG A 7 -3.17 -28.84 -8.89
C ARG A 7 -2.37 -27.54 -8.75
N ASP A 8 -2.68 -26.51 -9.52
CA ASP A 8 -2.00 -25.21 -9.44
C ASP A 8 -2.44 -24.45 -8.18
N VAL A 9 -3.73 -24.51 -7.85
CA VAL A 9 -4.29 -23.92 -6.61
C VAL A 9 -3.74 -24.62 -5.37
N ALA A 10 -3.73 -25.95 -5.36
CA ALA A 10 -3.15 -26.75 -4.27
C ALA A 10 -1.63 -26.54 -4.17
N GLY A 11 -0.94 -26.47 -5.30
CA GLY A 11 0.49 -26.16 -5.36
C GLY A 11 0.82 -24.78 -4.78
N GLU A 12 -0.01 -23.77 -5.04
CA GLU A 12 0.19 -22.44 -4.48
C GLU A 12 -0.14 -22.39 -2.99
N ALA A 13 -1.17 -23.10 -2.52
CA ALA A 13 -1.45 -23.25 -1.09
C ALA A 13 -0.29 -23.92 -0.33
N ILE A 14 0.29 -24.98 -0.90
CA ILE A 14 1.46 -25.67 -0.35
C ILE A 14 2.70 -24.76 -0.38
N ARG A 15 2.94 -24.02 -1.47
CA ARG A 15 4.04 -23.05 -1.54
C ARG A 15 3.84 -21.90 -0.55
N ARG A 16 2.61 -21.48 -0.28
CA ARG A 16 2.28 -20.46 0.72
C ARG A 16 2.55 -20.98 2.13
N GLY A 17 2.16 -22.23 2.43
CA GLY A 17 2.48 -22.91 3.68
C GLY A 17 3.99 -23.12 3.87
N TYR A 18 4.70 -23.58 2.84
CA TYR A 18 6.15 -23.77 2.87
C TYR A 18 6.91 -22.44 2.99
N ARG A 19 6.46 -21.37 2.29
CA ARG A 19 7.03 -20.03 2.45
C ARG A 19 6.88 -19.52 3.88
N ARG A 20 5.71 -19.76 4.52
CA ARG A 20 5.48 -19.46 5.95
C ARG A 20 6.40 -20.25 6.87
N LEU A 21 6.49 -21.57 6.70
CA LEU A 21 7.36 -22.45 7.52
C LEU A 21 8.86 -22.16 7.35
N ALA A 22 9.31 -21.81 6.15
CA ALA A 22 10.70 -21.45 5.87
C ALA A 22 11.08 -20.09 6.49
N THR A 23 10.11 -19.23 6.82
CA THR A 23 10.32 -18.03 7.65
C THR A 23 10.54 -18.37 9.12
N ASP A 24 9.86 -19.38 9.63
CA ASP A 24 9.90 -19.76 11.05
C ASP A 24 11.21 -20.44 11.44
N LEU A 25 11.72 -21.35 10.60
CA LEU A 25 12.94 -22.12 10.91
C LEU A 25 14.25 -21.32 10.77
N GLY A 26 14.24 -20.17 10.08
CA GLY A 26 15.41 -19.30 9.90
C GLY A 26 15.35 -17.97 10.66
N GLY A 27 14.25 -17.69 11.35
CA GLY A 27 13.96 -16.42 12.03
C GLY A 27 14.89 -16.05 13.19
N PRO A 28 15.24 -16.97 14.11
CA PRO A 28 16.03 -16.64 15.30
C PRO A 28 17.49 -16.26 14.99
N LEU A 29 18.12 -16.90 14.00
CA LEU A 29 19.53 -16.63 13.67
C LEU A 29 19.71 -15.37 12.80
N ARG A 30 18.68 -14.95 12.06
CA ARG A 30 18.73 -13.75 11.20
C ARG A 30 18.32 -12.47 11.91
N SER A 31 17.54 -12.55 13.00
CA SER A 31 17.20 -11.39 13.84
C SER A 31 18.45 -10.75 14.47
N LEU A 32 19.51 -11.55 14.69
CA LEU A 32 20.82 -11.10 15.16
C LEU A 32 21.52 -10.10 14.22
N ASN A 33 21.18 -10.10 12.92
CA ASN A 33 21.76 -9.19 11.91
C ASN A 33 20.89 -7.97 11.56
N LEU A 34 19.84 -7.70 12.35
CA LEU A 34 18.93 -6.56 12.12
C LEU A 34 19.29 -5.31 12.95
N ARG A 35 20.57 -5.13 13.30
CA ARG A 35 21.05 -3.90 13.96
C ARG A 35 21.02 -2.75 12.95
N SER A 36 20.21 -1.72 13.22
CA SER A 36 20.32 -0.44 12.51
C SER A 36 21.44 0.38 13.14
N HIS A 37 22.31 0.95 12.31
CA HIS A 37 23.24 1.98 12.77
C HIS A 37 22.44 3.25 13.12
N ALA A 38 23.06 4.24 13.76
CA ALA A 38 22.42 5.54 13.99
C ALA A 38 21.92 6.11 12.65
N ILE A 39 20.61 6.14 12.47
CA ILE A 39 19.99 6.55 11.21
C ILE A 39 19.85 8.07 11.24
N GLY A 40 20.40 8.71 10.20
CA GLY A 40 20.21 10.14 9.97
C GLY A 40 18.73 10.52 9.89
N GLN A 41 18.45 11.82 9.92
CA GLN A 41 17.08 12.29 9.73
C GLN A 41 16.57 11.87 8.35
N PHE A 42 15.35 11.34 8.31
CA PHE A 42 14.68 11.06 7.05
C PHE A 42 14.35 12.37 6.36
N ARG A 43 14.36 12.35 5.03
CA ARG A 43 13.90 13.46 4.22
C ARG A 43 12.39 13.62 4.37
N ASP A 44 11.91 14.84 4.29
CA ASP A 44 10.48 15.10 4.22
C ASP A 44 9.96 14.78 2.81
N ILE A 45 8.80 14.15 2.78
CA ILE A 45 8.02 13.85 1.57
C ILE A 45 6.58 14.29 1.80
N GLN A 46 6.01 15.02 0.86
CA GLN A 46 4.61 15.41 0.87
C GLN A 46 3.87 14.61 -0.20
N ILE A 47 2.92 13.78 0.23
CA ILE A 47 2.03 13.00 -0.63
C ILE A 47 0.60 13.36 -0.24
N THR A 48 -0.24 13.58 -1.23
CA THR A 48 -1.64 13.95 -1.01
C THR A 48 -2.39 12.78 -0.34
N ASN A 49 -3.20 13.09 0.68
CA ASN A 49 -4.11 12.10 1.24
C ASN A 49 -5.42 12.06 0.44
N PHE A 50 -5.56 11.04 -0.41
CA PHE A 50 -6.72 10.86 -1.30
C PHE A 50 -7.95 10.21 -0.65
N SER A 51 -7.80 9.58 0.53
CA SER A 51 -8.66 8.46 0.94
C SER A 51 -9.04 8.50 2.43
N GLY A 52 -9.72 9.55 2.88
CA GLY A 52 -10.27 9.56 4.24
C GLY A 52 -11.80 9.58 4.26
N ARG A 53 -12.42 8.75 5.11
CA ARG A 53 -13.86 8.79 5.39
C ARG A 53 -14.14 9.37 6.77
N LYS A 54 -14.96 10.43 6.84
CA LYS A 54 -15.38 11.03 8.12
C LYS A 54 -15.99 10.02 9.09
N ALA A 55 -16.91 9.17 8.61
CA ALA A 55 -17.57 8.18 9.47
C ALA A 55 -16.58 7.15 10.05
N THR A 56 -15.55 6.77 9.28
CA THR A 56 -14.51 5.84 9.75
C THR A 56 -13.53 6.54 10.67
N HIS A 57 -13.16 7.79 10.37
CA HIS A 57 -12.38 8.65 11.25
C HIS A 57 -12.98 8.72 12.65
N ASP A 58 -14.26 9.08 12.75
CA ASP A 58 -14.96 9.22 14.03
C ASP A 58 -14.96 7.90 14.82
N ARG A 59 -15.12 6.75 14.14
CA ARG A 59 -15.07 5.42 14.76
C ARG A 59 -13.67 5.06 15.25
N LEU A 60 -12.65 5.22 14.41
CA LEU A 60 -11.27 4.91 14.74
C LEU A 60 -10.75 5.76 15.91
N LEU A 61 -11.10 7.05 15.96
CA LEU A 61 -10.77 7.92 17.09
C LEU A 61 -11.40 7.46 18.40
N ASN A 62 -12.62 6.92 18.34
CA ASN A 62 -13.30 6.38 19.50
C ASN A 62 -12.86 4.95 19.88
N GLY A 63 -11.95 4.34 19.11
CA GLY A 63 -11.45 2.99 19.39
C GLY A 63 -12.23 1.85 18.72
N HIS A 64 -13.14 2.17 17.80
CA HIS A 64 -13.90 1.18 17.04
C HIS A 64 -13.22 0.88 15.70
N PHE A 65 -12.53 -0.25 15.63
CA PHE A 65 -11.89 -0.73 14.40
C PHE A 65 -12.85 -1.66 13.67
N ILE A 66 -13.39 -1.20 12.53
CA ILE A 66 -14.36 -1.97 11.73
C ILE A 66 -13.79 -2.24 10.34
N TYR A 67 -13.72 -3.51 9.98
CA TYR A 67 -13.25 -3.94 8.67
C TYR A 67 -13.93 -5.24 8.22
N ALA A 68 -14.38 -5.28 6.96
CA ALA A 68 -15.05 -6.43 6.35
C ALA A 68 -16.19 -7.04 7.20
N GLY A 69 -16.99 -6.19 7.86
CA GLY A 69 -18.10 -6.61 8.73
C GLY A 69 -17.68 -7.15 10.11
N GLN A 70 -16.40 -7.10 10.45
CA GLN A 70 -15.86 -7.47 11.75
C GLN A 70 -15.50 -6.21 12.53
N GLU A 71 -15.64 -6.27 13.85
CA GLU A 71 -15.38 -5.16 14.76
C GLU A 71 -14.40 -5.57 15.87
N LEU A 72 -13.52 -4.64 16.21
CA LEU A 72 -12.67 -4.68 17.39
C LEU A 72 -12.85 -3.34 18.12
N ASP A 73 -13.54 -3.37 19.27
CA ASP A 73 -13.66 -2.24 20.17
C ASP A 73 -12.56 -2.31 21.23
N ILE A 74 -11.75 -1.26 21.28
CA ILE A 74 -10.65 -1.12 22.25
C ILE A 74 -10.92 0.02 23.24
N GLY A 75 -12.01 0.76 23.08
CA GLY A 75 -12.24 2.05 23.73
C GLY A 75 -11.28 3.15 23.28
N THR A 76 -11.58 4.41 23.63
CA THR A 76 -10.89 5.59 23.08
C THR A 76 -9.37 5.60 23.31
N GLN A 77 -8.90 5.04 24.43
CA GLN A 77 -7.49 4.98 24.80
C GLN A 77 -6.90 3.57 24.74
N GLY A 78 -7.65 2.59 24.21
CA GLY A 78 -7.16 1.22 24.13
C GLY A 78 -5.99 1.03 23.18
N ASP A 79 -5.41 -0.16 23.24
CA ASP A 79 -4.32 -0.59 22.39
C ASP A 79 -4.79 -1.80 21.55
N PRO A 80 -4.93 -1.68 20.21
CA PRO A 80 -5.42 -2.78 19.39
C PRO A 80 -4.41 -3.93 19.27
N TRP A 81 -3.15 -3.70 19.65
CA TRP A 81 -2.07 -4.68 19.50
C TRP A 81 -2.03 -5.74 20.58
N ILE A 82 -2.70 -5.51 21.72
CA ILE A 82 -2.77 -6.45 22.84
C ILE A 82 -4.09 -7.25 22.87
N ILE A 83 -5.00 -6.98 21.95
CA ILE A 83 -6.28 -7.67 21.83
C ILE A 83 -6.22 -8.60 20.62
N GLN A 84 -6.75 -9.81 20.79
CA GLN A 84 -6.79 -10.78 19.70
C GLN A 84 -7.70 -10.27 18.57
N ALA A 85 -7.14 -10.18 17.36
CA ALA A 85 -7.91 -9.82 16.17
C ALA A 85 -8.99 -10.87 15.86
N PRO A 86 -10.18 -10.47 15.38
CA PRO A 86 -11.28 -11.40 15.09
C PRO A 86 -10.97 -12.45 14.02
N SER A 87 -10.11 -12.13 13.06
CA SER A 87 -9.70 -13.04 11.98
C SER A 87 -8.33 -12.68 11.42
N GLU A 88 -7.74 -13.60 10.63
CA GLU A 88 -6.49 -13.34 9.91
C GLU A 88 -6.63 -12.18 8.90
N HIS A 89 -7.81 -12.01 8.29
CA HIS A 89 -8.04 -10.93 7.34
C HIS A 89 -8.11 -9.57 8.04
N PHE A 90 -8.74 -9.51 9.21
CA PHE A 90 -8.75 -8.32 10.04
C PHE A 90 -7.35 -7.99 10.57
N ALA A 91 -6.61 -9.00 11.03
CA ALA A 91 -5.23 -8.83 11.47
C ALA A 91 -4.34 -8.28 10.33
N PHE A 92 -4.55 -8.72 9.09
CA PHE A 92 -3.83 -8.19 7.93
C PHE A 92 -4.06 -6.67 7.79
N TRP A 93 -5.33 -6.26 7.73
CA TRP A 93 -5.73 -4.85 7.60
C TRP A 93 -5.23 -3.98 8.77
N LEU A 94 -5.29 -4.53 9.99
CA LEU A 94 -4.82 -3.84 11.18
C LEU A 94 -3.29 -3.63 11.13
N HIS A 95 -2.52 -4.69 10.85
CA HIS A 95 -1.05 -4.65 10.81
C HIS A 95 -0.47 -4.00 9.55
N SER A 96 -1.28 -3.81 8.50
CA SER A 96 -0.90 -3.09 7.26
C SER A 96 -1.08 -1.58 7.37
N PHE A 97 -1.78 -1.10 8.41
CA PHE A 97 -2.10 0.32 8.60
C PHE A 97 -2.89 0.96 7.45
N GLU A 98 -3.64 0.18 6.67
CA GLU A 98 -4.50 0.71 5.59
C GLU A 98 -5.58 1.68 6.10
N TRP A 99 -5.92 1.60 7.39
CA TRP A 99 -6.86 2.48 8.07
C TRP A 99 -6.31 3.87 8.41
N ILE A 100 -5.00 4.11 8.25
CA ILE A 100 -4.39 5.38 8.67
C ILE A 100 -4.90 6.57 7.84
N ASP A 101 -5.19 6.36 6.55
CA ASP A 101 -5.77 7.39 5.68
C ASP A 101 -7.14 7.85 6.18
N ASP A 102 -7.97 6.89 6.60
CA ASP A 102 -9.27 7.12 7.22
C ASP A 102 -9.13 7.84 8.56
N LEU A 103 -8.20 7.41 9.43
CA LEU A 103 -7.95 8.09 10.70
C LEU A 103 -7.52 9.55 10.49
N LEU A 104 -6.76 9.87 9.44
CA LEU A 104 -6.25 11.22 9.20
C LEU A 104 -7.22 12.12 8.42
N TYR A 105 -8.46 11.69 8.21
CA TYR A 105 -9.47 12.53 7.58
C TYR A 105 -9.57 13.91 8.26
N GLY A 106 -9.57 14.98 7.45
CA GLY A 106 -9.69 16.35 7.94
C GLY A 106 -8.46 16.93 8.64
N GLN A 107 -7.30 16.24 8.63
CA GLN A 107 -6.03 16.72 9.21
C GLN A 107 -6.13 17.13 10.70
N ASN A 108 -6.93 16.39 11.48
CA ASN A 108 -7.14 16.65 12.90
C ASN A 108 -5.86 16.34 13.72
N LYS A 109 -5.40 17.30 14.53
CA LYS A 109 -4.23 17.15 15.42
C LYS A 109 -4.36 15.95 16.37
N GLN A 110 -5.55 15.66 16.89
CA GLN A 110 -5.78 14.49 17.76
C GLN A 110 -5.58 13.17 16.99
N ALA A 111 -6.01 13.11 15.73
CA ALA A 111 -5.80 11.95 14.88
C ALA A 111 -4.32 11.72 14.57
N VAL A 112 -3.55 12.79 14.33
CA VAL A 112 -2.10 12.70 14.13
C VAL A 112 -1.40 12.13 15.36
N ILE A 113 -1.74 12.64 16.56
CA ILE A 113 -1.19 12.14 17.83
C ILE A 113 -1.58 10.67 18.04
N ARG A 114 -2.85 10.32 17.79
CA ARG A 114 -3.34 8.94 17.94
C ARG A 114 -2.67 7.98 16.97
N ALA A 115 -2.53 8.36 15.70
CA ALA A 115 -1.86 7.56 14.68
C ALA A 115 -0.41 7.26 15.08
N ARG A 116 0.34 8.29 15.50
CA ARG A 116 1.72 8.12 15.97
C ARG A 116 1.80 7.24 17.20
N TYR A 117 0.94 7.46 18.19
CA TYR A 117 0.86 6.61 19.38
C TYR A 117 0.68 5.13 18.99
N LEU A 118 -0.27 4.83 18.10
CA LEU A 118 -0.52 3.45 17.65
C LEU A 118 0.67 2.85 16.90
N VAL A 119 1.42 3.65 16.15
CA VAL A 119 2.66 3.22 15.49
C VAL A 119 3.76 2.92 16.49
N ASP A 120 3.97 3.80 17.48
CA ASP A 120 4.98 3.61 18.52
C ASP A 120 4.68 2.34 19.34
N ARG A 121 3.41 2.14 19.73
CA ARG A 121 2.95 0.92 20.41
C ARG A 121 3.15 -0.33 19.55
N TRP A 122 2.89 -0.26 18.25
CA TRP A 122 3.18 -1.36 17.33
C TRP A 122 4.67 -1.69 17.31
N ILE A 123 5.55 -0.68 17.29
CA ILE A 123 7.00 -0.88 17.29
C ILE A 123 7.46 -1.51 18.60
N GLU A 124 6.87 -1.15 19.73
CA GLU A 124 7.18 -1.74 21.03
C GLU A 124 6.83 -3.23 21.09
N ILE A 125 5.68 -3.63 20.53
CA ILE A 125 5.17 -5.01 20.62
C ILE A 125 5.69 -5.89 19.45
N PHE A 126 5.66 -5.36 18.23
CA PHE A 126 5.94 -6.08 16.98
C PHE A 126 7.16 -5.54 16.22
N GLY A 127 7.93 -4.61 16.79
CA GLY A 127 9.11 -4.05 16.13
C GLY A 127 10.31 -5.00 16.04
N GLY A 128 10.31 -6.08 16.83
CA GLY A 128 11.20 -7.23 16.69
C GLY A 128 10.64 -8.27 15.71
N TRP A 129 11.36 -9.38 15.50
CA TRP A 129 10.90 -10.45 14.59
C TRP A 129 9.58 -11.07 15.06
N ASN A 130 8.56 -11.04 14.18
CA ASN A 130 7.31 -11.75 14.36
C ASN A 130 6.88 -12.34 13.00
N ALA A 131 6.66 -13.66 12.94
CA ALA A 131 6.43 -14.38 11.68
C ALA A 131 5.25 -13.84 10.87
N TYR A 132 4.15 -13.47 11.54
CA TYR A 132 2.96 -12.94 10.91
C TYR A 132 3.12 -11.47 10.54
N ALA A 133 3.43 -10.60 11.51
CA ALA A 133 3.51 -9.16 11.31
C ALA A 133 4.64 -8.73 10.34
N TRP A 134 5.65 -9.59 10.15
CA TRP A 134 6.77 -9.40 9.22
C TRP A 134 6.64 -10.26 7.94
N ASP A 135 5.47 -10.83 7.68
CA ASP A 135 5.14 -11.35 6.35
C ASP A 135 5.30 -10.24 5.30
N ASN A 136 5.78 -10.60 4.11
CA ASN A 136 6.16 -9.62 3.09
C ASN A 136 4.99 -8.75 2.64
N ASP A 137 3.79 -9.29 2.56
CA ASP A 137 2.64 -8.55 2.06
C ASP A 137 2.18 -7.49 3.08
N ILE A 138 2.08 -7.89 4.35
CA ILE A 138 1.77 -6.98 5.45
C ILE A 138 2.86 -5.91 5.58
N LEU A 139 4.14 -6.33 5.51
CA LEU A 139 5.27 -5.42 5.62
C LEU A 139 5.31 -4.41 4.47
N ALA A 140 5.04 -4.84 3.23
CA ALA A 140 4.96 -3.93 2.08
C ALA A 140 3.83 -2.91 2.26
N ALA A 141 2.62 -3.36 2.62
CA ALA A 141 1.50 -2.47 2.85
C ALA A 141 1.73 -1.49 4.01
N ARG A 142 2.29 -1.97 5.11
CA ARG A 142 2.68 -1.10 6.24
C ARG A 142 3.73 -0.09 5.85
N LEU A 143 4.77 -0.51 5.13
CA LEU A 143 5.78 0.42 4.63
C LEU A 143 5.16 1.49 3.75
N PHE A 144 4.34 1.12 2.75
CA PHE A 144 3.62 2.09 1.92
C PHE A 144 2.88 3.13 2.77
N ASN A 145 2.05 2.69 3.72
CA ASN A 145 1.25 3.58 4.57
C ASN A 145 2.13 4.45 5.49
N TRP A 146 3.16 3.87 6.11
CA TRP A 146 4.05 4.61 7.00
C TRP A 146 4.92 5.62 6.26
N THR A 147 5.43 5.27 5.07
CA THR A 147 6.26 6.18 4.27
C THR A 147 5.42 7.30 3.68
N LYS A 148 4.20 7.00 3.22
CA LYS A 148 3.22 7.99 2.74
C LYS A 148 2.92 9.05 3.81
N HIS A 149 2.79 8.62 5.07
CA HIS A 149 2.47 9.50 6.20
C HIS A 149 3.68 9.91 7.04
N TRP A 150 4.89 9.79 6.50
CA TRP A 150 6.09 10.11 7.26
C TRP A 150 6.08 11.56 7.76
N THR A 151 5.98 12.52 6.84
CA THR A 151 6.04 13.95 7.17
C THR A 151 4.81 14.46 7.92
N PRO A 152 3.56 14.19 7.50
CA PRO A 152 2.39 14.72 8.20
C PRO A 152 2.16 14.07 9.58
N VAL A 153 2.73 12.89 9.84
CA VAL A 153 2.44 12.13 11.08
C VAL A 153 3.67 11.70 11.84
N MET A 154 4.64 11.02 11.22
CA MET A 154 5.72 10.34 11.94
C MET A 154 6.86 11.26 12.38
N SER A 155 7.01 12.43 11.76
CA SER A 155 8.09 13.40 12.04
C SER A 155 7.64 14.71 12.70
N THR A 156 6.39 14.82 13.18
CA THR A 156 5.88 16.09 13.76
C THR A 156 6.01 16.21 15.29
N ASP A 157 6.60 15.23 15.98
CA ASP A 157 7.14 15.36 17.35
C ASP A 157 8.64 15.71 17.36
N ASP A 158 9.12 16.04 18.56
CA ASP A 158 10.53 16.27 18.82
C ASP A 158 11.39 15.09 18.33
N PRO A 159 12.60 15.35 17.79
CA PRO A 159 13.46 14.35 17.16
C PRO A 159 14.14 13.38 18.15
N GLY A 160 13.53 13.13 19.31
CA GLY A 160 14.01 12.28 20.38
C GLY A 160 13.96 10.77 20.08
N ASP A 161 14.07 9.98 21.14
CA ASP A 161 14.16 8.51 21.07
C ASP A 161 12.99 7.83 20.31
N PRO A 162 11.70 8.21 20.50
CA PRO A 162 10.60 7.63 19.72
C PRO A 162 10.76 7.82 18.20
N ALA A 163 11.10 9.04 17.77
CA ALA A 163 11.34 9.34 16.36
C ALA A 163 12.52 8.54 15.79
N ALA A 164 13.60 8.38 16.57
CA ALA A 164 14.74 7.55 16.19
C ALA A 164 14.36 6.05 16.06
N LYS A 165 13.54 5.53 16.98
CA LYS A 165 13.01 4.16 16.91
C LYS A 165 12.14 3.94 15.68
N ARG A 166 11.28 4.90 15.31
CA ARG A 166 10.49 4.85 14.07
C ARG A 166 11.38 4.76 12.83
N ARG A 167 12.39 5.63 12.70
CA ARG A 167 13.37 5.58 11.60
C ARG A 167 14.09 4.23 11.55
N GLY A 168 14.60 3.78 12.70
CA GLY A 168 15.26 2.49 12.89
C GLY A 168 14.42 1.30 12.41
N ASN A 169 13.14 1.32 12.77
CA ASN A 169 12.20 0.27 12.42
C ASN A 169 11.88 0.27 10.91
N ILE A 170 11.61 1.44 10.31
CA ILE A 170 11.36 1.55 8.86
C ILE A 170 12.55 1.04 8.06
N GLU A 171 13.78 1.45 8.38
CA GLU A 171 14.97 0.99 7.65
C GLU A 171 15.17 -0.52 7.77
N ARG A 172 14.90 -1.10 8.96
CA ARG A 172 14.95 -2.55 9.18
C ARG A 172 13.90 -3.28 8.32
N GLN A 173 12.69 -2.74 8.23
CA GLN A 173 11.65 -3.29 7.37
C GLN A 173 12.02 -3.18 5.88
N LEU A 174 12.57 -2.06 5.42
CA LEU A 174 13.05 -1.88 4.04
C LEU A 174 14.17 -2.87 3.69
N LYS A 175 15.15 -3.07 4.58
CA LYS A 175 16.21 -4.09 4.43
C LYS A 175 15.62 -5.48 4.26
N ARG A 176 14.63 -5.83 5.09
CA ARG A 176 13.95 -7.12 4.96
C ARG A 176 13.24 -7.21 3.62
N LEU A 177 12.40 -6.23 3.27
CA LEU A 177 11.64 -6.24 2.01
C LEU A 177 12.55 -6.46 0.82
N ARG A 178 13.68 -5.74 0.76
CA ARG A 178 14.70 -5.93 -0.28
C ARG A 178 15.24 -7.36 -0.31
N ASN A 179 15.59 -7.91 0.84
CA ASN A 179 16.15 -9.26 0.93
C ASN A 179 15.13 -10.38 0.66
N THR A 180 13.84 -10.12 0.88
CA THR A 180 12.78 -11.11 0.74
C THR A 180 11.87 -10.85 -0.44
N PHE A 181 12.09 -9.82 -1.27
CA PHE A 181 11.19 -9.40 -2.36
C PHE A 181 10.76 -10.56 -3.27
N GLY A 182 11.68 -11.45 -3.65
CA GLY A 182 11.36 -12.62 -4.48
C GLY A 182 10.32 -13.58 -3.87
N ARG A 183 10.12 -13.54 -2.54
CA ARG A 183 9.12 -14.34 -1.82
C ARG A 183 7.74 -13.71 -1.82
N THR A 184 7.64 -12.41 -2.11
CA THR A 184 6.37 -11.68 -2.19
C THR A 184 5.49 -12.31 -3.27
N PRO A 185 4.20 -12.59 -2.98
CA PRO A 185 3.27 -13.12 -3.98
C PRO A 185 3.24 -12.25 -5.24
N PRO A 186 3.15 -12.85 -6.45
CA PRO A 186 3.06 -12.07 -7.68
C PRO A 186 1.78 -11.22 -7.74
N GLY A 187 1.72 -10.28 -8.69
CA GLY A 187 0.60 -9.36 -8.85
C GLY A 187 0.71 -8.15 -7.93
N MET A 188 -0.44 -7.69 -7.43
CA MET A 188 -0.56 -6.42 -6.69
C MET A 188 0.38 -6.34 -5.48
N HIS A 189 0.63 -7.47 -4.81
CA HIS A 189 1.54 -7.54 -3.66
C HIS A 189 2.99 -7.18 -4.04
N ARG A 190 3.49 -7.67 -5.19
CA ARG A 190 4.82 -7.31 -5.70
C ARG A 190 4.89 -5.88 -6.22
N LEU A 191 3.84 -5.41 -6.89
CA LEU A 191 3.75 -4.02 -7.35
C LEU A 191 3.83 -3.07 -6.14
N ARG A 192 3.03 -3.33 -5.10
CA ARG A 192 3.07 -2.58 -3.83
C ARG A 192 4.43 -2.67 -3.17
N ALA A 193 5.04 -3.85 -3.10
CA ALA A 193 6.38 -4.02 -2.52
C ALA A 193 7.45 -3.18 -3.24
N ALA A 194 7.43 -3.14 -4.57
CA ALA A 194 8.35 -2.32 -5.35
C ALA A 194 8.16 -0.82 -5.08
N VAL A 195 6.91 -0.35 -5.11
CA VAL A 195 6.55 1.04 -4.78
C VAL A 195 6.97 1.40 -3.36
N SER A 196 6.70 0.53 -2.38
CA SER A 196 7.02 0.76 -0.97
C SER A 196 8.53 0.86 -0.74
N LEU A 197 9.31 0.04 -1.45
CA LEU A 197 10.77 0.11 -1.39
C LEU A 197 11.30 1.41 -2.00
N ALA A 198 10.74 1.82 -3.15
CA ALA A 198 11.11 3.08 -3.80
C ALA A 198 10.78 4.28 -2.90
N LEU A 199 9.55 4.38 -2.40
CA LEU A 199 9.12 5.43 -1.46
C LEU A 199 10.00 5.49 -0.21
N GLY A 200 10.27 4.35 0.42
CA GLY A 200 11.18 4.29 1.57
C GLY A 200 12.60 4.70 1.22
N GLY A 201 13.07 4.41 0.00
CA GLY A 201 14.37 4.85 -0.51
C GLY A 201 14.48 6.36 -0.72
N ILE A 202 13.39 7.06 -0.99
CA ILE A 202 13.37 8.53 -1.06
C ILE A 202 13.55 9.12 0.35
N LEU A 203 12.90 8.54 1.37
CA LEU A 203 12.97 9.01 2.77
C LEU A 203 14.35 8.79 3.39
N VAL A 204 14.93 7.61 3.19
CA VAL A 204 16.16 7.20 3.88
C VAL A 204 17.36 7.95 3.29
N PRO A 205 18.12 8.72 4.08
CA PRO A 205 19.32 9.38 3.58
C PRO A 205 20.42 8.37 3.25
N GLY A 206 21.26 8.70 2.27
CA GLY A 206 22.43 7.91 1.89
C GLY A 206 22.38 7.46 0.43
N ASP A 207 22.98 6.31 0.16
CA ASP A 207 23.11 5.72 -1.17
C ASP A 207 21.73 5.32 -1.75
N PRO A 208 21.30 5.91 -2.88
CA PRO A 208 20.02 5.59 -3.52
C PRO A 208 19.96 4.15 -4.05
N ASP A 209 21.08 3.50 -4.38
CA ASP A 209 21.11 2.12 -4.87
C ASP A 209 20.68 1.10 -3.80
N LYS A 210 20.72 1.51 -2.54
CA LYS A 210 20.33 0.66 -1.41
C LYS A 210 18.85 0.31 -1.45
N PHE A 211 17.97 1.24 -1.81
CA PHE A 211 16.52 1.05 -1.78
C PHE A 211 15.80 1.65 -2.99
N LEU A 212 16.05 2.93 -3.29
CA LEU A 212 15.32 3.69 -4.31
C LEU A 212 15.48 3.06 -5.69
N ASN A 213 16.70 3.02 -6.22
CA ASN A 213 16.94 2.56 -7.59
C ASN A 213 16.53 1.09 -7.73
N ARG A 214 16.78 0.27 -6.70
CA ARG A 214 16.31 -1.13 -6.66
C ARG A 214 14.79 -1.25 -6.70
N GLY A 215 14.08 -0.38 -5.97
CA GLY A 215 12.62 -0.31 -5.99
C GLY A 215 12.08 0.07 -7.37
N LEU A 216 12.71 1.06 -8.01
CA LEU A 216 12.37 1.50 -9.37
C LEU A 216 12.62 0.42 -10.42
N ASP A 217 13.75 -0.30 -10.35
CA ASP A 217 14.04 -1.43 -11.26
C ASP A 217 12.97 -2.54 -11.18
N TRP A 218 12.57 -2.88 -9.96
CA TRP A 218 11.50 -3.86 -9.73
C TRP A 218 10.15 -3.31 -10.15
N LEU A 219 9.91 -2.03 -9.94
CA LEU A 219 8.68 -1.39 -10.36
C LEU A 219 8.54 -1.43 -11.88
N ASP A 220 9.59 -1.12 -12.64
CA ASP A 220 9.61 -1.24 -14.09
C ASP A 220 9.27 -2.67 -14.55
N THR A 221 9.82 -3.67 -13.87
CA THR A 221 9.49 -5.08 -14.17
C THR A 221 8.01 -5.37 -13.92
N GLU A 222 7.48 -4.95 -12.77
CA GLU A 222 6.10 -5.23 -12.37
C GLU A 222 5.08 -4.42 -13.18
N VAL A 223 5.32 -3.15 -13.51
CA VAL A 223 4.39 -2.36 -14.35
C VAL A 223 4.34 -2.88 -15.78
N ASN A 224 5.46 -3.32 -16.36
CA ASN A 224 5.48 -3.93 -17.69
C ASN A 224 4.78 -5.31 -17.70
N THR A 225 4.76 -6.01 -16.57
CA THR A 225 4.10 -7.31 -16.43
C THR A 225 2.60 -7.16 -16.16
N GLN A 226 2.22 -6.20 -15.33
CA GLN A 226 0.88 -6.13 -14.74
C GLN A 226 -0.02 -5.09 -15.41
N ILE A 227 0.53 -4.02 -16.01
CA ILE A 227 -0.24 -2.95 -16.63
C ILE A 227 -0.24 -3.12 -18.15
N LEU A 228 -1.37 -3.56 -18.68
CA LEU A 228 -1.56 -3.88 -20.09
C LEU A 228 -1.52 -2.62 -20.97
N ALA A 229 -1.41 -2.80 -22.28
CA ALA A 229 -1.27 -1.69 -23.23
C ALA A 229 -2.49 -0.73 -23.25
N ASP A 230 -3.67 -1.21 -22.87
CA ASP A 230 -4.89 -0.41 -22.68
C ASP A 230 -5.00 0.23 -21.27
N GLY A 231 -4.04 -0.05 -20.39
CA GLY A 231 -3.93 0.52 -19.04
C GLY A 231 -4.49 -0.33 -17.93
N GLY A 232 -5.07 -1.49 -18.22
CA GLY A 232 -5.71 -2.29 -17.18
C GLY A 232 -4.75 -3.23 -16.51
N HIS A 233 -5.06 -3.52 -15.25
CA HIS A 233 -4.34 -4.53 -14.51
C HIS A 233 -4.60 -5.93 -15.12
N ILE A 234 -3.58 -6.78 -15.18
CA ILE A 234 -3.63 -8.12 -15.79
C ILE A 234 -4.70 -9.05 -15.19
N SER A 235 -5.07 -8.83 -13.92
CA SER A 235 -6.17 -9.56 -13.27
C SER A 235 -7.55 -9.15 -13.78
N ARG A 236 -7.63 -8.11 -14.62
CA ARG A 236 -8.87 -7.51 -15.14
C ARG A 236 -9.80 -7.00 -14.05
N SER A 237 -9.29 -6.76 -12.84
CA SER A 237 -10.08 -6.21 -11.73
C SER A 237 -10.02 -4.68 -11.78
N PRO A 238 -11.18 -4.00 -11.83
CA PRO A 238 -11.24 -2.55 -11.67
C PRO A 238 -10.56 -2.07 -10.39
N ALA A 239 -10.83 -2.71 -9.24
CA ALA A 239 -10.20 -2.38 -7.97
C ALA A 239 -8.66 -2.48 -8.04
N HIS A 240 -8.11 -3.53 -8.64
CA HIS A 240 -6.65 -3.62 -8.81
C HIS A 240 -6.09 -2.52 -9.73
N THR A 241 -6.86 -2.09 -10.73
CA THR A 241 -6.46 -1.00 -11.63
C THR A 241 -6.42 0.33 -10.86
N VAL A 242 -7.45 0.61 -10.05
CA VAL A 242 -7.50 1.80 -9.17
C VAL A 242 -6.39 1.75 -8.11
N GLN A 243 -6.16 0.59 -7.50
CA GLN A 243 -5.10 0.41 -6.51
C GLN A 243 -3.71 0.62 -7.11
N ALA A 244 -3.44 0.11 -8.32
CA ALA A 244 -2.21 0.39 -9.03
C ALA A 244 -2.05 1.90 -9.29
N LEU A 245 -3.11 2.56 -9.77
CA LEU A 245 -3.09 4.01 -10.01
C LEU A 245 -2.73 4.78 -8.73
N HIS A 246 -3.37 4.45 -7.61
CA HIS A 246 -3.10 5.09 -6.31
C HIS A 246 -1.65 4.91 -5.86
N LEU A 247 -1.12 3.68 -5.95
CA LEU A 247 0.28 3.40 -5.61
C LEU A 247 1.25 4.23 -6.47
N LEU A 248 1.02 4.29 -7.78
CA LEU A 248 1.90 5.02 -8.70
C LEU A 248 1.79 6.54 -8.51
N ILE A 249 0.59 7.08 -8.30
CA ILE A 249 0.38 8.50 -7.99
C ILE A 249 1.17 8.91 -6.74
N CYS A 250 1.06 8.14 -5.65
CA CYS A 250 1.79 8.47 -4.42
C CYS A 250 3.31 8.46 -4.62
N LEU A 251 3.83 7.56 -5.46
CA LEU A 251 5.25 7.55 -5.81
C LEU A 251 5.63 8.72 -6.72
N ASP A 252 4.78 9.07 -7.69
CA ASP A 252 5.00 10.19 -8.60
C ASP A 252 5.11 11.51 -7.83
N GLU A 253 4.18 11.79 -6.91
CA GLU A 253 4.25 12.98 -6.03
C GLU A 253 5.55 13.02 -5.22
N ALA A 254 5.97 11.87 -4.69
CA ALA A 254 7.18 11.79 -3.88
C ALA A 254 8.47 11.99 -4.71
N LEU A 255 8.52 11.44 -5.93
CA LEU A 255 9.62 11.61 -6.87
C LEU A 255 9.72 13.07 -7.32
N ASN A 256 8.59 13.66 -7.75
CA ASN A 256 8.50 15.06 -8.17
C ASN A 256 8.88 16.01 -7.04
N GLY A 257 8.36 15.79 -5.82
CA GLY A 257 8.71 16.59 -4.64
C GLY A 257 10.19 16.50 -4.23
N SER A 258 10.89 15.45 -4.69
CA SER A 258 12.32 15.24 -4.44
C SER A 258 13.22 15.60 -5.62
N GLY A 259 12.64 16.09 -6.74
CA GLY A 259 13.37 16.39 -7.97
C GLY A 259 14.00 15.16 -8.64
N ILE A 260 13.40 13.98 -8.45
CA ILE A 260 13.88 12.71 -9.02
C ILE A 260 13.04 12.40 -10.25
N GLU A 261 13.69 12.28 -11.41
CA GLU A 261 13.01 11.93 -12.65
C GLU A 261 12.55 10.46 -12.64
N PRO A 262 11.25 10.19 -12.86
CA PRO A 262 10.75 8.82 -12.95
C PRO A 262 11.18 8.13 -14.25
N THR A 263 11.13 6.79 -14.24
CA THR A 263 11.45 6.00 -15.45
C THR A 263 10.34 6.15 -16.51
N ARG A 264 10.70 5.96 -17.78
CA ARG A 264 9.72 6.01 -18.88
C ARG A 264 8.66 4.91 -18.79
N SER A 265 9.04 3.73 -18.27
CA SER A 265 8.11 2.60 -18.12
C SER A 265 7.04 2.92 -17.07
N PHE A 266 7.46 3.47 -15.93
CA PHE A 266 6.57 3.99 -14.89
C PHE A 266 5.62 5.06 -15.43
N GLN A 267 6.14 6.13 -16.06
CA GLN A 267 5.32 7.24 -16.56
C GLN A 267 4.25 6.75 -17.55
N ARG A 268 4.63 5.89 -18.50
CA ARG A 268 3.68 5.31 -19.45
C ARG A 268 2.63 4.42 -18.78
N ALA A 269 2.97 3.71 -17.70
CA ALA A 269 2.01 2.93 -16.95
C ALA A 269 1.02 3.83 -16.21
N LEU A 270 1.51 4.89 -15.57
CA LEU A 270 0.70 5.90 -14.87
C LEU A 270 -0.29 6.59 -15.82
N GLU A 271 0.16 7.05 -16.98
CA GLU A 271 -0.71 7.67 -18.01
C GLU A 271 -1.82 6.74 -18.47
N ARG A 272 -1.49 5.47 -18.77
CA ARG A 272 -2.46 4.47 -19.21
C ARG A 272 -3.49 4.16 -18.10
N LEU A 273 -3.05 4.08 -16.84
CA LEU A 273 -3.92 3.88 -15.69
C LEU A 273 -4.88 5.06 -15.49
N HIS A 274 -4.38 6.30 -15.54
CA HIS A 274 -5.22 7.51 -15.48
C HIS A 274 -6.31 7.51 -16.56
N ARG A 275 -5.97 7.08 -17.78
CA ARG A 275 -6.92 7.00 -18.88
C ARG A 275 -7.95 5.89 -18.70
N LEU A 276 -7.57 4.75 -18.13
CA LEU A 276 -8.46 3.61 -18.00
C LEU A 276 -9.37 3.68 -16.78
N VAL A 277 -8.97 4.25 -15.64
CA VAL A 277 -9.86 4.28 -14.46
C VAL A 277 -11.26 4.87 -14.74
N PRO A 278 -11.41 5.98 -15.49
CA PRO A 278 -12.74 6.47 -15.91
C PRO A 278 -13.56 5.49 -16.76
N PHE A 279 -12.94 4.52 -17.44
CA PHE A 279 -13.63 3.46 -18.17
C PHE A 279 -14.48 2.60 -17.24
N PHE A 280 -13.95 2.28 -16.05
CA PHE A 280 -14.61 1.42 -15.06
C PHE A 280 -15.58 2.17 -14.16
N MET A 281 -15.72 3.48 -14.31
CA MET A 281 -16.61 4.29 -13.49
C MET A 281 -17.98 4.45 -14.15
N TYR A 282 -19.01 4.22 -13.34
CA TYR A 282 -20.40 4.53 -13.64
C TYR A 282 -20.65 6.05 -13.59
N GLN A 283 -21.82 6.49 -14.06
CA GLN A 283 -22.17 7.92 -14.09
C GLN A 283 -22.27 8.53 -12.69
N ASP A 284 -22.63 7.71 -11.69
CA ASP A 284 -22.69 8.08 -10.27
C ASP A 284 -21.31 8.05 -9.58
N ALA A 285 -20.23 7.94 -10.36
CA ALA A 285 -18.86 7.84 -9.90
C ALA A 285 -18.56 6.62 -9.01
N GLN A 286 -19.38 5.57 -9.08
CA GLN A 286 -19.03 4.26 -8.51
C GLN A 286 -18.14 3.45 -9.45
N LEU A 287 -17.38 2.52 -8.88
CA LEU A 287 -16.53 1.59 -9.63
C LEU A 287 -17.30 0.32 -9.99
N ALA A 288 -17.08 -0.19 -11.20
CA ALA A 288 -17.61 -1.48 -11.62
C ALA A 288 -17.12 -2.63 -10.72
N CYS A 289 -18.05 -3.47 -10.27
CA CYS A 289 -17.83 -4.51 -9.26
C CYS A 289 -17.69 -5.92 -9.85
N PHE A 290 -16.77 -6.13 -10.81
CA PHE A 290 -16.47 -7.45 -11.36
C PHE A 290 -15.03 -7.91 -11.07
N ASN A 291 -14.77 -9.21 -11.21
CA ASN A 291 -13.47 -9.85 -10.97
C ASN A 291 -12.86 -9.55 -9.59
N GLY A 292 -13.69 -9.65 -8.55
CA GLY A 292 -13.29 -9.42 -7.16
C GLY A 292 -13.17 -7.94 -6.78
N SER A 293 -13.59 -7.01 -7.64
CA SER A 293 -13.71 -5.61 -7.30
C SER A 293 -14.92 -5.38 -6.37
N GLY A 294 -14.67 -4.70 -5.26
CA GLY A 294 -15.72 -4.19 -4.38
C GLY A 294 -16.14 -2.77 -4.74
N GLN A 295 -17.01 -2.20 -3.92
CA GLN A 295 -17.34 -0.78 -4.00
C GLN A 295 -16.18 0.05 -3.48
N GLU A 296 -15.76 1.01 -4.29
CA GLU A 296 -14.85 2.08 -3.89
C GLU A 296 -15.62 3.38 -3.65
N TYR A 297 -15.06 4.26 -2.85
CA TYR A 297 -15.74 5.51 -2.50
C TYR A 297 -15.61 6.53 -3.65
N PRO A 298 -16.72 7.17 -4.08
CA PRO A 298 -16.68 8.13 -5.18
C PRO A 298 -15.70 9.29 -4.97
N SER A 299 -15.56 9.78 -3.73
CA SER A 299 -14.64 10.87 -3.40
C SER A 299 -13.17 10.49 -3.63
N PHE A 300 -12.79 9.26 -3.30
CA PHE A 300 -11.44 8.73 -3.52
C PHE A 300 -11.16 8.61 -5.02
N LEU A 301 -12.07 8.00 -5.78
CA LEU A 301 -11.93 7.86 -7.25
C LEU A 301 -11.83 9.22 -7.95
N GLN A 302 -12.68 10.18 -7.56
CA GLN A 302 -12.63 11.54 -8.08
C GLN A 302 -11.30 12.23 -7.73
N ALA A 303 -10.77 12.03 -6.53
CA ALA A 303 -9.47 12.59 -6.14
C ALA A 303 -8.33 12.02 -6.99
N LEU A 304 -8.33 10.71 -7.26
CA LEU A 304 -7.33 10.07 -8.14
C LEU A 304 -7.42 10.60 -9.58
N ILE A 305 -8.64 10.75 -10.13
CA ILE A 305 -8.82 11.27 -11.49
C ILE A 305 -8.37 12.71 -11.63
N LYS A 306 -8.62 13.55 -10.61
CA LYS A 306 -8.19 14.96 -10.61
C LYS A 306 -6.68 15.13 -10.65
N HIS A 307 -5.91 14.10 -10.31
CA HIS A 307 -4.45 14.13 -10.43
C HIS A 307 -3.96 13.94 -11.88
N ALA A 308 -4.80 13.46 -12.80
CA ALA A 308 -4.39 13.37 -14.20
C ALA A 308 -4.01 14.76 -14.75
N ALA A 309 -2.88 14.85 -15.43
CA ALA A 309 -2.42 16.11 -16.05
C ALA A 309 -3.44 16.65 -17.05
N GLU A 310 -4.13 15.75 -17.78
CA GLU A 310 -5.19 16.09 -18.69
C GLU A 310 -6.40 15.15 -18.51
N PRO A 311 -7.64 15.67 -18.59
CA PRO A 311 -8.83 14.84 -18.58
C PRO A 311 -8.89 13.98 -19.84
N ALA A 312 -8.68 12.68 -19.69
CA ALA A 312 -8.77 11.75 -20.80
C ALA A 312 -10.23 11.42 -21.14
N LYS A 313 -10.56 11.37 -22.44
CA LYS A 313 -11.84 10.82 -22.88
C LYS A 313 -11.90 9.33 -22.47
N PRO A 314 -12.99 8.89 -21.82
CA PRO A 314 -13.15 7.48 -21.46
C PRO A 314 -13.04 6.60 -22.71
N LEU A 315 -12.31 5.51 -22.58
CA LEU A 315 -12.25 4.49 -23.61
C LEU A 315 -13.65 3.87 -23.80
N THR A 316 -13.91 3.33 -24.99
CA THR A 316 -15.11 2.52 -25.27
C THR A 316 -14.76 1.04 -25.47
N TYR A 317 -13.50 0.76 -25.79
CA TYR A 317 -13.00 -0.58 -26.08
C TYR A 317 -11.58 -0.75 -25.55
N CYS A 318 -11.34 -1.86 -24.85
CA CYS A 318 -10.08 -2.20 -24.19
C CYS A 318 -9.68 -3.64 -24.57
N PRO A 319 -8.95 -3.83 -25.69
CA PRO A 319 -8.70 -5.15 -26.27
C PRO A 319 -7.81 -6.06 -25.42
N HIS A 320 -6.90 -5.50 -24.61
CA HIS A 320 -5.94 -6.31 -23.85
C HIS A 320 -6.54 -6.85 -22.56
N THR A 321 -7.35 -6.04 -21.87
CA THR A 321 -8.17 -6.44 -20.72
C THR A 321 -9.42 -7.23 -21.14
N GLY A 322 -9.92 -6.99 -22.35
CA GLY A 322 -11.09 -7.66 -22.93
C GLY A 322 -12.41 -7.01 -22.54
N TYR A 323 -12.44 -5.69 -22.31
CA TYR A 323 -13.66 -4.97 -21.97
C TYR A 323 -14.18 -4.11 -23.11
N GLN A 324 -15.50 -4.00 -23.18
CA GLN A 324 -16.21 -3.06 -24.02
C GLN A 324 -17.24 -2.33 -23.17
N ARG A 325 -17.27 -1.01 -23.29
CA ARG A 325 -18.24 -0.15 -22.60
C ARG A 325 -19.37 0.18 -23.56
N ILE A 326 -20.59 -0.10 -23.12
CA ILE A 326 -21.82 0.27 -23.82
C ILE A 326 -22.48 1.36 -22.98
N SER A 327 -22.99 2.40 -23.60
CA SER A 327 -23.76 3.45 -22.90
C SER A 327 -24.99 3.80 -23.73
N LEU A 328 -26.16 3.76 -23.11
CA LEU A 328 -27.43 4.14 -23.72
C LEU A 328 -28.18 5.09 -22.78
N GLY A 329 -28.24 6.38 -23.12
CA GLY A 329 -28.81 7.41 -22.25
C GLY A 329 -28.10 7.47 -20.90
N ASP A 330 -28.86 7.36 -19.81
CA ASP A 330 -28.35 7.32 -18.43
C ASP A 330 -27.89 5.92 -18.00
N THR A 331 -28.01 4.91 -18.87
CA THR A 331 -27.63 3.52 -18.58
C THR A 331 -26.22 3.22 -19.10
N LEU A 332 -25.38 2.68 -18.22
CA LEU A 332 -24.04 2.15 -18.50
C LEU A 332 -24.00 0.64 -18.27
#